data_AF-A0A7X7R2V7-F1
#
_entry.id   AF-A0A7X7R2V7-F1
#
_cell.length_a   1.000
_cell.length_b   1.000
_cell.length_c   1.000
_cell.angle_alpha   90.00
_cell.angle_beta   90.00
_cell.angle_gamma   90.00
#
_symmetry.space_group_name_H-M   'P 1'
#
loop_
_entity.id
_entity.type
_entity.pdbx_description
1 polymer ?
#
loop_
_entity_poly.entity_id
_entity_poly.type
_entity_poly.pdbx_seq_one_letter_code
_entity_poly.pdbx_strand_id
1 'polypeptide(L)'
;MTKTYFNDAIIGNSKMLACLTARGELVRLFWPHIDYPQHIEKMASGIFYIGQKNSTSWFNEHDWKHTQYYVEDTNILKTLCENESRGLRVEQTDYV
;
A
#
# COMPACT_ATOMS: atom_id res chain seq x y z
N MET A 1 6.83 0.87 -21.40
CA MET A 1 7.85 0.57 -20.38
C MET A 1 7.16 -0.22 -19.29
N THR A 2 7.50 -1.49 -19.10
CA THR A 2 6.92 -2.34 -18.06
C THR A 2 7.35 -1.79 -16.71
N LYS A 3 6.42 -1.25 -15.92
CA LYS A 3 6.72 -0.73 -14.59
C LYS A 3 7.01 -1.94 -13.70
N THR A 4 8.27 -2.16 -13.36
CA THR A 4 8.64 -3.20 -12.39
C THR A 4 8.21 -2.73 -11.00
N TYR A 5 7.13 -3.30 -10.48
CA TYR A 5 6.76 -3.13 -9.08
C TYR A 5 7.60 -4.11 -8.25
N PHE A 6 8.34 -3.58 -7.29
CA PHE A 6 9.02 -4.39 -6.28
C PHE A 6 8.01 -4.84 -5.23
N ASN A 7 8.05 -6.12 -4.88
CA ASN A 7 7.28 -6.66 -3.76
C ASN A 7 8.10 -6.41 -2.49
N ASP A 8 7.93 -5.25 -1.87
CA ASP A 8 8.68 -4.89 -0.66
C ASP A 8 8.11 -5.58 0.59
N ALA A 9 6.81 -5.86 0.60
CA ALA A 9 6.13 -6.57 1.68
C ALA A 9 5.06 -7.55 1.16
N ILE A 10 4.73 -8.53 2.00
CA ILE A 10 3.82 -9.64 1.69
C ILE A 10 2.96 -9.92 2.93
N ILE A 11 1.64 -9.97 2.75
CA ILE A 11 0.68 -10.42 3.77
C ILE A 11 -0.16 -11.58 3.22
N GLY A 12 -0.69 -12.43 4.12
CA GLY A 12 -1.53 -13.54 3.70
C GLY A 12 -1.91 -14.51 4.80
N ASN A 13 -2.79 -15.46 4.45
CA ASN A 13 -3.34 -16.48 5.36
C ASN A 13 -3.43 -17.89 4.71
N SER A 14 -2.50 -18.21 3.80
CA SER A 14 -2.48 -19.44 2.97
C SER A 14 -3.58 -19.58 1.91
N LYS A 15 -4.66 -18.81 2.00
CA LYS A 15 -5.71 -18.72 0.95
C LYS A 15 -5.57 -17.44 0.13
N MET A 16 -5.22 -16.35 0.80
CA MET A 16 -4.96 -15.08 0.15
C MET A 16 -3.50 -14.67 0.33
N LEU A 17 -2.91 -14.15 -0.73
CA LEU A 17 -1.57 -13.57 -0.76
C LEU A 17 -1.67 -12.17 -1.38
N ALA A 18 -1.19 -11.15 -0.66
CA ALA A 18 -1.17 -9.77 -1.11
C ALA A 18 0.27 -9.25 -1.07
N CYS A 19 0.73 -8.59 -2.13
CA CYS A 19 2.05 -7.98 -2.19
C CYS A 19 1.92 -6.46 -2.22
N LEU A 20 2.66 -5.78 -1.34
CA LEU A 20 2.66 -4.33 -1.22
C LEU A 20 4.03 -3.75 -1.55
N THR A 21 4.04 -2.52 -2.08
CA THR A 21 5.26 -1.72 -2.23
C THR A 21 5.66 -1.07 -0.89
N ALA A 22 6.87 -0.55 -0.80
CA ALA A 22 7.36 0.22 0.35
C ALA A 22 6.52 1.50 0.59
N ARG A 23 5.67 1.89 -0.36
CA ARG A 23 4.76 3.04 -0.28
C ARG A 23 3.31 2.66 0.07
N GLY A 24 3.07 1.39 0.40
CA GLY A 24 1.75 0.87 0.77
C GLY A 24 0.81 0.61 -0.41
N GLU A 25 1.32 0.57 -1.65
CA GLU A 25 0.51 0.23 -2.82
C GLU A 25 0.33 -1.29 -2.91
N LEU A 26 -0.91 -1.77 -3.01
CA LEU A 26 -1.18 -3.17 -3.29
C LEU A 26 -0.98 -3.42 -4.80
N VAL A 27 -0.01 -4.25 -5.15
CA VAL A 27 0.39 -4.49 -6.56
C VAL A 27 0.10 -5.91 -7.02
N ARG A 28 -0.20 -6.83 -6.10
CA ARG A 28 -0.60 -8.21 -6.41
C ARG A 28 -1.57 -8.72 -5.36
N LEU A 29 -2.57 -9.47 -5.80
CA LEU A 29 -3.53 -10.15 -4.95
C LEU A 29 -3.88 -11.49 -5.58
N PHE A 30 -3.67 -12.58 -4.84
CA PHE A 30 -3.97 -13.95 -5.26
C PHE A 30 -4.96 -14.56 -4.28
N TRP A 31 -6.04 -15.14 -4.80
CA TRP A 31 -7.13 -15.75 -4.02
C TRP A 31 -7.97 -16.64 -4.95
N PRO A 32 -8.51 -17.81 -4.54
CA PRO A 32 -8.56 -18.37 -3.20
C PRO A 32 -7.34 -19.20 -2.79
N HIS A 33 -6.31 -19.24 -3.63
CA HIS A 33 -5.02 -19.87 -3.36
C HIS A 33 -3.88 -18.96 -3.82
N ILE A 34 -2.68 -19.16 -3.27
CA ILE A 34 -1.49 -18.33 -3.55
C ILE A 34 -0.96 -18.48 -4.99
N ASP A 35 -1.33 -19.55 -5.67
CA ASP A 35 -0.99 -19.91 -7.05
C ASP A 35 -2.11 -19.57 -8.06
N TYR A 36 -3.21 -19.00 -7.59
CA TYR A 36 -4.31 -18.55 -8.45
C TYR A 36 -3.88 -17.36 -9.32
N PRO A 37 -4.54 -17.07 -10.45
CA PRO A 37 -4.31 -15.82 -11.18
C PRO A 37 -4.43 -14.55 -10.33
N GLN A 38 -3.63 -13.54 -10.67
CA GLN A 38 -3.63 -12.24 -10.01
C GLN A 38 -4.93 -11.47 -10.28
N HIS A 39 -5.53 -10.89 -9.24
CA HIS A 39 -6.82 -10.18 -9.30
C HIS A 39 -6.73 -8.66 -9.48
N ILE A 40 -5.56 -8.07 -9.21
CA ILE A 40 -5.39 -6.61 -9.19
C ILE A 40 -4.12 -6.20 -9.91
N GLU A 41 -4.15 -5.14 -10.72
CA GLU A 41 -2.93 -4.56 -11.28
C GLU A 41 -2.24 -3.64 -10.26
N LYS A 42 -3.01 -2.73 -9.66
CA LYS A 42 -2.55 -1.80 -8.63
C LYS A 42 -3.73 -1.17 -7.90
N MET A 43 -3.61 -1.03 -6.58
CA MET A 43 -4.45 -0.16 -5.75
C MET A 43 -3.55 0.83 -5.01
N ALA A 44 -3.95 2.09 -5.03
CA ALA A 44 -3.30 3.17 -4.31
C ALA A 44 -4.35 3.92 -3.50
N SER A 45 -3.93 4.41 -2.33
CA SER A 45 -4.75 5.20 -1.42
C SER A 45 -4.31 6.67 -1.44
N GLY A 46 -5.23 7.56 -1.11
CA GLY A 46 -4.97 8.99 -1.06
C GLY A 46 -6.06 9.76 -0.34
N ILE A 47 -5.77 11.03 -0.04
CA ILE A 47 -6.72 11.97 0.57
C ILE A 47 -7.23 12.91 -0.51
N PHE A 48 -8.55 13.01 -0.65
CA PHE A 48 -9.20 13.96 -1.55
C PHE A 48 -9.57 15.25 -0.81
N TYR A 49 -9.07 16.39 -1.26
CA TYR A 49 -9.44 17.70 -0.73
C TYR A 49 -10.64 18.28 -1.48
N ILE A 50 -11.69 18.64 -0.74
CA ILE A 50 -12.91 19.24 -1.30
C ILE A 50 -12.61 20.69 -1.73
N GLY A 51 -13.12 21.10 -2.89
CA GLY A 51 -13.06 22.49 -3.36
C GLY A 51 -11.78 22.88 -4.12
N GLN A 52 -10.89 21.93 -4.42
CA GLN A 52 -9.71 22.14 -5.26
C GLN A 52 -9.77 21.24 -6.52
N LYS A 53 -9.22 21.68 -7.65
CA LYS A 53 -9.05 20.80 -8.84
C LYS A 53 -7.81 19.92 -8.64
N ASN A 54 -7.85 18.68 -9.15
CA ASN A 54 -6.75 17.68 -9.00
C ASN A 54 -6.30 17.52 -7.55
N SER A 55 -7.27 17.34 -6.67
CA SER A 55 -7.11 17.48 -5.24
C SER A 55 -6.92 16.15 -4.51
N THR A 56 -6.65 15.05 -5.19
CA THR A 56 -6.21 13.83 -4.49
C THR A 56 -4.71 13.94 -4.27
N SER A 57 -4.27 13.95 -3.02
CA SER A 57 -2.87 13.65 -2.69
C SER A 57 -2.75 12.15 -2.51
N TRP A 58 -2.04 11.51 -3.42
CA TRP A 58 -1.84 10.07 -3.38
C TRP A 58 -0.66 9.75 -2.49
N PHE A 59 -0.80 8.76 -1.61
CA PHE A 59 0.26 8.45 -0.65
C PHE A 59 1.53 7.93 -1.30
N ASN A 60 1.48 7.46 -2.54
CA ASN A 60 2.65 7.01 -3.30
C ASN A 60 3.41 8.13 -4.01
N GLU A 61 2.97 9.39 -3.90
CA GLU A 61 3.65 10.56 -4.47
C GLU A 61 4.93 10.91 -3.69
N HIS A 62 5.76 11.78 -4.28
CA HIS A 62 7.10 12.08 -3.78
C HIS A 62 7.12 13.00 -2.54
N ASP A 63 6.02 13.67 -2.25
CA ASP A 63 5.85 14.55 -1.08
C ASP A 63 5.49 13.78 0.20
N TRP A 64 5.36 12.46 0.10
CA TRP A 64 5.17 11.55 1.23
C TRP A 64 6.47 10.81 1.57
N LYS A 65 6.80 10.77 2.86
CA LYS A 65 7.83 9.91 3.43
C LYS A 65 7.18 8.65 3.98
N HIS A 66 7.80 7.50 3.74
CA HIS A 66 7.27 6.19 4.13
C HIS A 66 8.17 5.48 5.13
N THR A 67 7.56 4.87 6.14
CA THR A 67 8.21 3.87 6.98
C THR A 67 7.31 2.65 7.06
N GLN A 68 7.85 1.47 6.75
CA GLN A 68 7.08 0.23 6.69
C GLN A 68 7.70 -0.83 7.60
N TYR A 69 6.85 -1.53 8.38
CA TYR A 69 7.27 -2.59 9.29
C TYR A 69 6.11 -3.54 9.60
N TYR A 70 6.43 -4.78 9.93
CA TYR A 70 5.45 -5.72 10.48
C TYR A 70 5.27 -5.47 11.97
N VAL A 71 4.03 -5.57 12.45
CA VAL A 71 3.76 -5.59 13.89
C VAL A 71 4.28 -6.89 14.46
N GLU A 72 5.05 -6.79 15.55
CA GLU A 72 5.70 -7.92 16.24
C GLU A 72 4.71 -9.07 16.48
N ASP A 73 5.17 -10.30 16.22
CA ASP A 73 4.40 -11.55 16.37
C ASP A 73 3.11 -11.65 15.54
N THR A 74 2.96 -10.85 14.48
CA THR A 74 1.80 -10.92 13.57
C THR A 74 2.19 -10.89 12.10
N ASN A 75 1.23 -11.18 11.21
CA ASN A 75 1.34 -10.95 9.76
C ASN A 75 0.81 -9.55 9.34
N ILE A 76 0.57 -8.65 10.30
CA ILE A 76 0.01 -7.32 10.04
C ILE A 76 1.13 -6.39 9.59
N LEU A 77 0.95 -5.77 8.43
CA LEU A 77 1.87 -4.77 7.89
C LEU A 77 1.38 -3.36 8.23
N LYS A 78 2.25 -2.51 8.77
CA LYS A 78 2.00 -1.08 8.93
C LYS A 78 2.86 -0.27 7.97
N THR A 79 2.22 0.62 7.22
CA THR A 79 2.89 1.65 6.42
C THR A 79 2.52 3.02 6.99
N LEU A 80 3.51 3.74 7.50
CA LEU A 80 3.37 5.12 7.94
C LEU A 80 3.68 6.05 6.77
N CYS A 81 2.77 6.96 6.44
CA CYS A 81 2.91 7.98 5.40
C CYS A 81 2.89 9.38 6.03
N GLU A 82 3.97 10.14 5.87
CA GLU A 82 4.10 11.49 6.44
C GLU A 82 4.32 12.54 5.35
N ASN A 83 3.51 13.61 5.35
CA ASN A 83 3.64 14.76 4.47
C ASN A 83 3.92 16.00 5.31
N GLU A 84 5.19 16.38 5.43
CA GLU A 84 5.66 17.49 6.27
C GLU A 84 5.07 18.83 5.80
N SER A 85 4.98 19.04 4.48
CA SER A 85 4.49 20.30 3.91
C SER A 85 3.03 20.60 4.29
N ARG A 86 2.24 19.55 4.54
CA ARG A 86 0.82 19.63 4.90
C ARG A 86 0.56 19.30 6.36
N GLY A 87 1.58 18.91 7.12
CA GLY A 87 1.44 18.47 8.51
C GLY A 87 0.56 17.22 8.67
N LEU A 88 0.58 16.31 7.69
CA LEU A 88 -0.24 15.10 7.71
C LEU A 88 0.56 13.85 8.04
N ARG A 89 -0.06 12.96 8.80
CA ARG A 89 0.44 11.63 9.12
C ARG A 89 -0.69 10.63 8.98
N VAL A 90 -0.49 9.61 8.16
CA VAL A 90 -1.45 8.55 7.89
C VAL A 90 -0.81 7.21 8.25
N GLU A 91 -1.53 6.38 8.98
CA GLU A 91 -1.14 4.99 9.24
C GLU A 91 -2.04 4.06 8.43
N GLN A 92 -1.46 3.33 7.49
CA GLN A 92 -2.12 2.25 6.76
C GLN A 92 -1.77 0.92 7.42
N THR A 93 -2.79 0.13 7.75
CA THR A 93 -2.64 -1.20 8.38
C THR A 93 -3.27 -2.24 7.46
N ASP A 94 -2.46 -3.16 6.94
CA ASP A 94 -2.88 -4.19 5.99
C ASP A 94 -2.78 -5.59 6.63
N TYR A 95 -3.87 -6.37 6.55
CA TYR A 95 -3.96 -7.72 7.09
C TYR A 95 -5.00 -8.56 6.34
N VAL A 96 -4.98 -9.88 6.57
CA VAL A 96 -5.74 -10.90 5.83
C VAL A 96 -6.30 -11.94 6.80
#